data_AF-A0A3B0PSM3-F1
#
_entry.id   AF-A0A3B0PSM3-F1
#
_cell.length_a   1.000
_cell.length_b   1.000
_cell.length_c   1.000
_cell.angle_alpha   90.00
_cell.angle_beta   90.00
_cell.angle_gamma   90.00
#
_symmetry.space_group_name_H-M   'P 1'
#
loop_
_entity.id
_entity.type
_entity.pdbx_description
1 polymer ?
#
loop_
_entity_poly.entity_id
_entity_poly.type
_entity_poly.pdbx_seq_one_letter_code
_entity_poly.pdbx_strand_id
1 'polypeptide(L)'
;MKIKLKKMLLTSSLLASSTALSIVAISADTNSNANTNNNGTGGGTTPKTPATPPKNADDFDSFKGELDKKVKENVEKLVDDTVTALNNKAKELIEATKSEPNIARDLIAKALYYQKVATYLQTNKAKLVSDKTFDPTYLNALANDKKYNLGNITYEGKEFSNVIIGSNPNDYASALAKDSNSKKEVTEKDKINDISKDDLNSKINDYFKNITDKENENAGDNIFVNKDDLPKLNTDTELTFDKTFDLTTPKNYSSW
;
A
#
# COMPACT_ATOMS: atom_id res chain seq x y z
N MET A 1 -44.90 -27.23 4.08
CA MET A 1 -44.24 -25.92 4.03
C MET A 1 -42.88 -26.10 3.34
N LYS A 2 -42.75 -25.64 2.10
CA LYS A 2 -41.56 -25.85 1.25
C LYS A 2 -40.51 -24.79 1.57
N ILE A 3 -39.44 -25.16 2.27
CA ILE A 3 -38.25 -24.30 2.39
C ILE A 3 -37.30 -24.72 1.28
N LYS A 4 -37.13 -23.83 0.29
CA LYS A 4 -36.24 -24.02 -0.85
C LYS A 4 -34.79 -24.05 -0.35
N LEU A 5 -34.15 -25.21 -0.47
CA LEU A 5 -32.70 -25.34 -0.38
C LEU A 5 -32.08 -24.55 -1.55
N LYS A 6 -31.57 -23.34 -1.29
CA LYS A 6 -30.64 -22.71 -2.22
C LYS A 6 -29.34 -23.50 -2.15
N LYS A 7 -29.07 -24.28 -3.21
CA LYS A 7 -27.73 -24.74 -3.56
C LYS A 7 -26.81 -23.52 -3.60
N MET A 8 -26.06 -23.29 -2.54
CA MET A 8 -24.94 -22.37 -2.57
C MET A 8 -23.72 -23.22 -2.90
N LEU A 9 -23.13 -22.92 -4.06
CA LEU A 9 -21.95 -23.60 -4.58
C LEU A 9 -20.85 -23.62 -3.50
N LEU A 10 -20.48 -24.83 -3.08
CA LEU A 10 -19.10 -25.13 -2.71
C LEU A 10 -18.26 -24.99 -3.98
N THR A 11 -17.70 -23.81 -4.18
CA THR A 11 -16.56 -23.60 -5.05
C THR A 11 -15.45 -23.01 -4.20
N SER A 12 -14.49 -23.89 -3.92
CA SER A 12 -13.08 -23.58 -3.77
C SER A 12 -12.68 -22.35 -4.58
N SER A 13 -12.47 -21.25 -3.88
CA SER A 13 -11.63 -20.16 -4.35
C SER A 13 -11.20 -19.42 -3.11
N LEU A 14 -9.88 -19.34 -2.93
CA LEU A 14 -9.20 -18.35 -2.13
C LEU A 14 -10.09 -17.11 -2.02
N LEU A 15 -10.55 -16.81 -0.81
CA LEU A 15 -11.03 -15.48 -0.50
C LEU A 15 -9.84 -14.58 -0.82
N ALA A 16 -9.87 -14.04 -2.04
CA ALA A 16 -9.42 -12.72 -2.31
C ALA A 16 -10.10 -11.86 -1.25
N SER A 17 -9.39 -11.65 -0.14
CA SER A 17 -9.56 -10.48 0.69
C SER A 17 -9.29 -9.31 -0.25
N SER A 18 -10.31 -8.96 -1.03
CA SER A 18 -10.41 -7.69 -1.72
C SER A 18 -10.73 -6.61 -0.69
N THR A 19 -9.99 -6.60 0.43
CA THR A 19 -9.65 -5.34 1.06
C THR A 19 -8.86 -4.63 -0.03
N ALA A 20 -9.57 -3.82 -0.81
CA ALA A 20 -8.95 -2.73 -1.52
C ALA A 20 -8.04 -2.10 -0.48
N LEU A 21 -6.73 -2.31 -0.61
CA LEU A 21 -5.79 -1.44 0.07
C LEU A 21 -6.25 -0.07 -0.37
N SER A 22 -6.85 0.66 0.57
CA SER A 22 -7.17 2.05 0.41
C SER A 22 -5.95 2.65 -0.26
N ILE A 23 -6.15 3.34 -1.38
CA ILE A 23 -5.10 3.91 -2.20
C ILE A 23 -4.37 4.94 -1.33
N VAL A 24 -3.48 4.49 -0.45
CA VAL A 24 -2.67 5.33 0.44
C VAL A 24 -1.32 5.44 -0.24
N ALA A 25 -1.30 6.29 -1.26
CA ALA A 25 -0.24 7.24 -1.56
C ALA A 25 -0.53 7.83 -2.95
N ILE A 26 -1.63 8.57 -3.07
CA ILE A 26 -1.71 9.63 -4.07
C ILE A 26 -0.95 10.82 -3.47
N SER A 27 0.38 10.77 -3.54
CA SER A 27 1.20 11.93 -3.22
C SER A 27 2.18 12.17 -4.35
N ALA A 28 1.85 13.14 -5.20
CA ALA A 28 2.84 14.01 -5.79
C ALA A 28 2.42 15.43 -5.39
N ASP A 29 2.72 15.82 -4.14
CA ASP A 29 2.87 17.24 -3.86
C ASP A 29 4.12 17.67 -4.62
N THR A 30 3.93 18.17 -5.84
CA THR A 30 4.97 18.93 -6.53
C THR A 30 5.07 20.24 -5.78
N ASN A 31 5.73 20.22 -4.63
CA ASN A 31 6.16 21.42 -3.93
C ASN A 31 7.23 22.07 -4.82
N SER A 32 6.70 22.78 -5.80
CA SER A 32 7.43 23.67 -6.68
C SER A 32 7.92 24.74 -5.74
N ASN A 33 9.19 24.67 -5.38
CA ASN A 33 9.82 25.68 -4.56
C ASN A 33 9.75 27.00 -5.34
N ALA A 34 8.65 27.73 -5.12
CA ALA A 34 8.42 29.05 -5.63
C ALA A 34 9.46 29.93 -4.96
N ASN A 35 10.52 30.18 -5.73
CA ASN A 35 11.66 30.97 -5.38
C ASN A 35 11.18 32.31 -4.76
N THR A 36 11.36 32.45 -3.45
CA THR A 36 11.03 33.66 -2.71
C THR A 36 11.90 34.79 -3.22
N ASN A 37 11.24 35.82 -3.77
CA ASN A 37 11.81 37.10 -4.15
C ASN A 37 12.88 37.57 -3.14
N ASN A 38 14.09 37.80 -3.63
CA ASN A 38 15.02 38.71 -2.98
C ASN A 38 15.39 39.82 -3.95
N ASN A 39 14.95 41.02 -3.57
CA ASN A 39 15.14 42.27 -4.27
C ASN A 39 16.62 42.67 -4.17
N GLY A 40 17.35 42.68 -5.28
CA GLY A 40 18.78 42.98 -5.32
C GLY A 40 19.21 43.49 -6.71
N THR A 41 19.28 44.81 -6.81
CA THR A 41 19.67 45.61 -7.97
C THR A 41 21.07 45.24 -8.47
N GLY A 42 21.21 44.86 -9.75
CA GLY A 42 22.52 44.65 -10.38
C GLY A 42 22.41 44.17 -11.82
N GLY A 43 22.63 45.07 -12.78
CA GLY A 43 22.54 44.80 -14.21
C GLY A 43 23.57 43.78 -14.70
N GLY A 44 23.09 42.84 -15.52
CA GLY A 44 23.90 41.88 -16.26
C GLY A 44 23.00 40.99 -17.10
N THR A 45 22.70 41.40 -18.33
CA THR A 45 21.96 40.59 -19.31
C THR A 45 22.83 39.42 -19.75
N THR A 46 22.80 38.33 -18.98
CA THR A 46 23.28 37.03 -19.45
C THR A 46 22.26 36.50 -20.47
N PRO A 47 22.67 36.06 -21.68
CA PRO A 47 21.76 35.44 -22.63
C PRO A 47 21.13 34.21 -21.98
N LYS A 48 19.81 34.21 -21.88
CA LYS A 48 19.03 33.04 -21.43
C LYS A 48 19.24 31.95 -22.48
N THR A 49 20.11 31.00 -22.23
CA THR A 49 20.27 29.79 -23.06
C THR A 49 18.87 29.21 -23.30
N PRO A 50 18.49 28.87 -24.54
CA PRO A 50 17.20 28.24 -24.79
C PRO A 50 17.07 27.02 -23.88
N ALA A 51 15.97 26.95 -23.12
CA ALA A 51 15.69 25.76 -22.34
C ALA A 51 15.64 24.58 -23.32
N THR A 52 16.50 23.58 -23.12
CA THR A 52 16.48 22.35 -23.90
C THR A 52 15.07 21.79 -23.83
N PRO A 53 14.43 21.43 -24.96
CA PRO A 53 13.09 20.85 -24.91
C PRO A 53 13.12 19.58 -24.05
N PRO A 54 12.06 19.32 -23.27
CA PRO A 54 12.00 18.12 -22.44
C PRO A 54 12.15 16.88 -23.32
N LYS A 55 13.02 15.97 -22.91
CA LYS A 55 13.26 14.68 -23.57
C LYS A 55 13.24 13.58 -22.52
N ASN A 56 12.89 12.36 -22.94
CA ASN A 56 13.08 11.20 -22.09
C ASN A 56 14.57 11.04 -21.73
N ALA A 57 14.83 10.49 -20.55
CA ALA A 57 16.19 10.09 -20.18
C ALA A 57 16.75 9.08 -21.21
N ASP A 58 18.05 9.17 -21.47
CA ASP A 58 18.70 8.30 -22.47
C ASP A 58 18.66 6.81 -22.06
N ASP A 59 18.48 6.54 -20.76
CA ASP A 59 18.36 5.21 -20.15
C ASP A 59 16.92 4.85 -19.73
N PHE A 60 15.91 5.57 -20.23
CA PHE A 60 14.49 5.37 -19.86
C PHE A 60 14.03 3.92 -19.95
N ASP A 61 14.48 3.19 -20.98
CA ASP A 61 14.06 1.79 -21.19
C ASP A 61 14.52 0.86 -20.04
N SER A 62 15.44 1.30 -19.16
CA SER A 62 15.86 0.58 -17.95
C SER A 62 14.97 0.81 -16.73
N PHE A 63 14.10 1.83 -16.75
CA PHE A 63 13.34 2.28 -15.58
C PHE A 63 12.40 1.20 -15.06
N LYS A 64 11.71 0.48 -15.97
CA LYS A 64 10.83 -0.62 -15.61
C LYS A 64 11.57 -1.69 -14.79
N GLY A 65 12.77 -2.08 -15.24
CA GLY A 65 13.57 -3.10 -14.54
C GLY A 65 14.02 -2.62 -13.16
N GLU A 66 14.36 -1.34 -13.03
CA GLU A 66 14.71 -0.74 -11.75
C GLU A 66 13.51 -0.72 -10.79
N LEU A 67 12.33 -0.28 -11.26
CA LEU A 67 11.10 -0.28 -10.49
C LEU A 67 10.73 -1.69 -10.02
N ASP A 68 10.69 -2.66 -10.94
CA ASP A 68 10.33 -4.05 -10.63
C ASP A 68 11.26 -4.64 -9.56
N LYS A 69 12.55 -4.33 -9.62
CA LYS A 69 13.54 -4.76 -8.62
C LYS A 69 13.27 -4.10 -7.27
N LYS A 70 13.13 -2.77 -7.26
CA LYS A 70 12.98 -1.99 -6.02
C LYS A 70 11.65 -2.25 -5.31
N VAL A 71 10.57 -2.46 -6.05
CA VAL A 71 9.27 -2.84 -5.47
C VAL A 71 9.40 -4.18 -4.75
N LYS A 72 10.03 -5.19 -5.37
CA LYS A 72 10.26 -6.49 -4.73
C LYS A 72 11.08 -6.37 -3.45
N GLU A 73 12.22 -5.67 -3.51
CA GLU A 73 13.09 -5.43 -2.34
C GLU A 73 12.33 -4.77 -1.19
N ASN A 74 11.52 -3.75 -1.48
CA ASN A 74 10.77 -3.03 -0.47
C ASN A 74 9.57 -3.82 0.09
N VAL A 75 8.87 -4.59 -0.74
CA VAL A 75 7.77 -5.47 -0.28
C VAL A 75 8.33 -6.59 0.60
N GLU A 76 9.46 -7.20 0.23
CA GLU A 76 10.15 -8.18 1.08
C GLU A 76 10.48 -7.60 2.45
N LYS A 77 11.06 -6.40 2.47
CA LYS A 77 11.41 -5.69 3.70
C LYS A 77 10.17 -5.34 4.53
N LEU A 78 9.11 -4.84 3.90
CA LEU A 78 7.84 -4.52 4.57
C LEU A 78 7.26 -5.75 5.27
N VAL A 79 7.28 -6.91 4.61
CA VAL A 79 6.82 -8.18 5.19
C VAL A 79 7.68 -8.57 6.40
N ASP A 80 9.01 -8.54 6.28
CA ASP A 80 9.92 -8.93 7.36
C ASP A 80 9.80 -8.00 8.59
N ASP A 81 9.72 -6.68 8.34
CA ASP A 81 9.53 -5.69 9.39
C ASP A 81 8.18 -5.88 10.10
N THR A 82 7.12 -6.16 9.35
CA THR A 82 5.78 -6.42 9.90
C THR A 82 5.77 -7.69 10.75
N VAL A 83 6.34 -8.79 10.24
CA VAL A 83 6.46 -10.06 10.99
C VAL A 83 7.20 -9.83 12.31
N THR A 84 8.28 -9.07 12.29
CA THR A 84 9.05 -8.73 13.49
C THR A 84 8.22 -7.91 14.47
N ALA A 85 7.52 -6.88 13.99
CA ALA A 85 6.68 -6.02 14.82
C ALA A 85 5.52 -6.79 15.48
N LEU A 86 4.81 -7.64 14.71
CA LEU A 86 3.71 -8.46 15.21
C LEU A 86 4.18 -9.47 16.25
N ASN A 87 5.33 -10.11 16.03
CA ASN A 87 5.92 -11.03 17.00
C ASN A 87 6.32 -10.31 18.31
N ASN A 88 6.83 -9.08 18.23
CA ASN A 88 7.15 -8.29 19.41
C ASN A 88 5.88 -7.88 20.18
N LYS A 89 4.83 -7.41 19.48
CA LYS A 89 3.52 -7.11 20.09
C LYS A 89 2.91 -8.32 20.77
N ALA A 90 2.97 -9.49 20.13
CA ALA A 90 2.49 -10.72 20.74
C ALA A 90 3.24 -11.04 22.04
N LYS A 91 4.57 -10.89 22.07
CA LYS A 91 5.37 -11.09 23.29
C LYS A 91 5.01 -10.09 24.38
N GLU A 92 4.87 -8.81 24.05
CA GLU A 92 4.47 -7.75 24.99
C GLU A 92 3.10 -8.04 25.61
N LEU A 93 2.12 -8.47 24.80
CA LEU A 93 0.80 -8.87 25.29
C LEU A 93 0.85 -10.07 26.23
N ILE A 94 1.69 -11.08 25.92
CA ILE A 94 1.87 -12.25 26.79
C ILE A 94 2.52 -11.85 28.12
N GLU A 95 3.51 -10.95 28.10
CA GLU A 95 4.13 -10.44 29.33
C GLU A 95 3.14 -9.64 30.18
N ALA A 96 2.28 -8.82 29.54
CA ALA A 96 1.25 -8.04 30.23
C ALA A 96 0.22 -8.92 30.97
N THR A 97 0.03 -10.19 30.58
CA THR A 97 -0.85 -11.11 31.31
C THR A 97 -0.45 -11.32 32.77
N LYS A 98 0.84 -11.15 33.10
CA LYS A 98 1.37 -11.30 34.46
C LYS A 98 0.92 -10.17 35.37
N SER A 99 0.82 -8.95 34.83
CA SER A 99 0.39 -7.75 35.58
C SER A 99 -1.12 -7.52 35.50
N GLU A 100 -1.81 -8.07 34.50
CA GLU A 100 -3.24 -7.82 34.23
C GLU A 100 -4.06 -9.12 34.17
N PRO A 101 -4.17 -9.89 35.27
CA PRO A 101 -4.80 -11.22 35.27
C PRO A 101 -6.29 -11.18 34.88
N ASN A 102 -6.99 -10.08 35.14
CA ASN A 102 -8.42 -9.94 34.87
C ASN A 102 -8.76 -9.92 33.36
N ILE A 103 -7.82 -9.51 32.51
CA ILE A 103 -7.99 -9.46 31.05
C ILE A 103 -7.02 -10.39 30.32
N ALA A 104 -6.31 -11.26 31.05
CA ALA A 104 -5.26 -12.12 30.51
C ALA A 104 -5.73 -12.96 29.32
N ARG A 105 -6.97 -13.46 29.34
CA ARG A 105 -7.53 -14.24 28.23
C ARG A 105 -7.61 -13.42 26.93
N ASP A 106 -8.10 -12.19 27.00
CA ASP A 106 -8.20 -11.30 25.84
C ASP A 106 -6.81 -10.92 25.30
N LEU A 107 -5.85 -10.69 26.21
CA LEU A 107 -4.45 -10.42 25.83
C LEU A 107 -3.82 -11.62 25.11
N ILE A 108 -4.03 -12.84 25.62
CA ILE A 108 -3.57 -14.09 24.98
C ILE A 108 -4.21 -14.24 23.59
N ALA A 109 -5.51 -13.99 23.47
CA ALA A 109 -6.21 -14.08 22.19
C ALA A 109 -5.63 -13.11 21.15
N LYS A 110 -5.42 -11.84 21.53
CA LYS A 110 -4.79 -10.84 20.66
C LYS A 110 -3.35 -11.24 20.28
N ALA A 111 -2.58 -11.77 21.22
CA ALA A 111 -1.22 -12.23 20.95
C ALA A 111 -1.20 -13.37 19.93
N LEU A 112 -2.09 -14.35 20.07
CA LEU A 112 -2.24 -15.47 19.13
C LEU A 112 -2.66 -14.99 17.75
N TYR A 113 -3.59 -14.03 17.66
CA TYR A 113 -3.96 -13.42 16.38
C TYR A 113 -2.75 -12.80 15.67
N TYR A 114 -1.95 -11.98 16.37
CA TYR A 114 -0.74 -11.39 15.77
C TYR A 114 0.28 -12.45 15.33
N GLN A 115 0.43 -13.53 16.08
CA GLN A 115 1.28 -14.66 15.67
C GLN A 115 0.74 -15.39 14.44
N LYS A 116 -0.57 -15.58 14.32
CA LYS A 116 -1.22 -16.17 13.13
C LYS A 116 -0.96 -15.31 11.90
N VAL A 117 -1.19 -13.99 12.00
CA VAL A 117 -0.91 -13.04 10.91
C VAL A 117 0.57 -13.07 10.53
N ALA A 118 1.48 -12.98 11.50
CA ALA A 118 2.92 -13.06 11.25
C ALA A 118 3.32 -14.36 10.54
N THR A 119 2.75 -15.50 10.96
CA THR A 119 3.01 -16.80 10.33
C THR A 119 2.48 -16.85 8.90
N TYR A 120 1.28 -16.31 8.66
CA TYR A 120 0.69 -16.22 7.33
C TYR A 120 1.58 -15.40 6.39
N LEU A 121 2.04 -14.22 6.84
CA LEU A 121 2.92 -13.35 6.07
C LEU A 121 4.24 -14.03 5.73
N GLN A 122 4.87 -14.68 6.72
CA GLN A 122 6.13 -15.40 6.51
C GLN A 122 5.97 -16.56 5.51
N THR A 123 4.88 -17.32 5.61
CA THR A 123 4.60 -18.47 4.75
C THR A 123 4.26 -18.06 3.33
N ASN A 124 3.59 -16.92 3.15
CA ASN A 124 3.16 -16.42 1.84
C ASN A 124 4.04 -15.32 1.28
N LYS A 125 5.21 -15.02 1.87
CA LYS A 125 6.11 -13.94 1.46
C LYS A 125 6.39 -13.94 -0.05
N ALA A 126 6.74 -15.07 -0.64
CA ALA A 126 7.02 -15.16 -2.09
C ALA A 126 5.81 -14.78 -2.97
N LYS A 127 4.58 -15.09 -2.52
CA LYS A 127 3.36 -14.69 -3.22
C LYS A 127 3.12 -13.20 -3.08
N LEU A 128 3.27 -12.65 -1.87
CA LEU A 128 3.11 -11.20 -1.62
C LEU A 128 4.07 -10.36 -2.44
N VAL A 129 5.33 -10.80 -2.57
CA VAL A 129 6.38 -10.13 -3.36
C VAL A 129 6.09 -10.15 -4.86
N SER A 130 5.30 -11.12 -5.33
CA SER A 130 4.87 -11.23 -6.73
C SER A 130 3.46 -10.68 -6.98
N ASP A 131 2.79 -10.21 -5.92
CA ASP A 131 1.44 -9.66 -6.00
C ASP A 131 1.45 -8.24 -6.57
N LYS A 132 0.59 -8.02 -7.55
CA LYS A 132 0.41 -6.73 -8.22
C LYS A 132 -0.31 -5.69 -7.37
N THR A 133 -0.84 -6.06 -6.23
CA THR A 133 -1.50 -5.14 -5.29
C THR A 133 -0.53 -4.13 -4.68
N PHE A 134 0.77 -4.44 -4.64
CA PHE A 134 1.82 -3.52 -4.18
C PHE A 134 2.42 -2.66 -5.31
N ASP A 135 2.00 -2.87 -6.57
CA ASP A 135 2.52 -2.11 -7.71
C ASP A 135 1.95 -0.68 -7.69
N PRO A 136 2.78 0.35 -7.48
CA PRO A 136 2.30 1.73 -7.40
C PRO A 136 1.91 2.24 -8.78
N THR A 137 0.64 2.60 -8.99
CA THR A 137 0.13 3.06 -10.31
C THR A 137 0.94 4.24 -10.85
N TYR A 138 1.22 5.25 -10.02
CA TYR A 138 1.96 6.43 -10.45
C TYR A 138 3.43 6.11 -10.80
N LEU A 139 4.10 5.25 -10.02
CA LEU A 139 5.48 4.84 -10.31
C LEU A 139 5.55 3.99 -11.57
N ASN A 140 4.55 3.14 -11.80
CA ASN A 140 4.44 2.40 -13.05
C ASN A 140 4.23 3.32 -14.25
N ALA A 141 3.43 4.38 -14.14
CA ALA A 141 3.34 5.38 -15.21
C ALA A 141 4.71 6.02 -15.50
N LEU A 142 5.42 6.43 -14.45
CA LEU A 142 6.75 7.03 -14.57
C LEU A 142 7.82 6.09 -15.16
N ALA A 143 7.72 4.79 -14.90
CA ALA A 143 8.72 3.81 -15.35
C ALA A 143 8.42 3.19 -16.72
N ASN A 144 7.15 3.22 -17.17
CA ASN A 144 6.73 2.55 -18.41
C ASN A 144 6.33 3.54 -19.52
N ASP A 145 5.85 4.73 -19.17
CA ASP A 145 5.26 5.65 -20.14
C ASP A 145 6.24 6.78 -20.50
N LYS A 146 6.68 6.80 -21.77
CA LYS A 146 7.51 7.90 -22.31
C LYS A 146 6.76 9.24 -22.33
N LYS A 147 5.43 9.19 -22.27
CA LYS A 147 4.54 10.33 -22.12
C LYS A 147 3.38 9.97 -21.22
N TYR A 148 2.92 10.91 -20.42
CA TYR A 148 1.76 10.73 -19.54
C TYR A 148 0.86 11.96 -19.57
N ASN A 149 -0.34 11.84 -19.02
CA ASN A 149 -1.24 12.96 -18.80
C ASN A 149 -1.09 13.46 -17.36
N LEU A 150 -1.32 14.75 -17.12
CA LEU A 150 -1.57 15.27 -15.78
C LEU A 150 -3.04 15.56 -15.61
N GLY A 151 -3.53 15.44 -14.39
CA GLY A 151 -4.94 15.65 -14.11
C GLY A 151 -5.29 15.73 -12.65
N ASN A 152 -6.59 15.83 -12.41
CA ASN A 152 -7.18 15.73 -11.08
C ASN A 152 -7.95 14.40 -10.98
N ILE A 153 -7.85 13.76 -9.83
CA ILE A 153 -8.61 12.56 -9.50
C ILE A 153 -9.45 12.83 -8.26
N THR A 154 -10.74 12.52 -8.32
CA THR A 154 -11.58 12.36 -7.14
C THR A 154 -11.71 10.87 -6.86
N TYR A 155 -11.41 10.43 -5.63
CA TYR A 155 -11.56 9.04 -5.21
C TYR A 155 -12.04 9.00 -3.76
N GLU A 156 -13.14 8.29 -3.48
CA GLU A 156 -13.75 8.20 -2.14
C GLU A 156 -14.02 9.58 -1.50
N GLY A 157 -14.48 10.53 -2.32
CA GLY A 157 -14.79 11.90 -1.90
C GLY A 157 -13.57 12.79 -1.60
N LYS A 158 -12.34 12.29 -1.82
CA LYS A 158 -11.11 13.08 -1.72
C LYS A 158 -10.66 13.52 -3.10
N GLU A 159 -10.22 14.76 -3.20
CA GLU A 159 -9.66 15.33 -4.43
C GLU A 159 -8.13 15.34 -4.38
N PHE A 160 -7.54 14.95 -5.50
CA PHE A 160 -6.10 14.89 -5.71
C PHE A 160 -5.76 15.64 -6.98
N SER A 161 -4.89 16.63 -6.87
CA SER A 161 -4.48 17.48 -8.00
C SER A 161 -3.10 17.07 -8.54
N ASN A 162 -2.81 17.42 -9.79
CA ASN A 162 -1.52 17.16 -10.46
C ASN A 162 -1.12 15.67 -10.47
N VAL A 163 -2.10 14.78 -10.58
CA VAL A 163 -1.89 13.34 -10.63
C VAL A 163 -1.32 12.94 -12.00
N ILE A 164 -0.24 12.17 -11.98
CA ILE A 164 0.31 11.50 -13.17
C ILE A 164 -0.64 10.37 -13.57
N ILE A 165 -1.22 10.48 -14.76
CA ILE A 165 -2.14 9.53 -15.37
C ILE A 165 -1.42 8.88 -16.56
N GLY A 166 -1.01 7.63 -16.39
CA GLY A 166 -0.28 6.87 -17.41
C GLY A 166 -1.19 6.29 -18.50
N SER A 167 -0.59 5.42 -19.32
CA SER A 167 -1.31 4.54 -20.23
C SER A 167 -1.92 3.35 -19.49
N ASN A 168 -2.94 2.69 -20.04
CA ASN A 168 -3.53 1.49 -19.43
C ASN A 168 -2.44 0.42 -19.18
N PRO A 169 -2.29 -0.12 -17.95
CA PRO A 169 -3.19 -0.07 -16.79
C PRO A 169 -2.94 1.03 -15.75
N ASN A 170 -2.02 1.94 -16.01
CA ASN A 170 -1.57 3.00 -15.10
C ASN A 170 -2.43 4.28 -15.15
N ASP A 171 -3.67 4.18 -15.64
CA ASP A 171 -4.57 5.32 -15.87
C ASP A 171 -5.68 5.45 -14.81
N TYR A 172 -5.58 4.65 -13.74
CA TYR A 172 -6.51 4.53 -12.62
C TYR A 172 -7.93 4.04 -12.98
N ALA A 173 -8.21 3.63 -14.21
CA ALA A 173 -9.57 3.25 -14.62
C ALA A 173 -10.18 2.16 -13.74
N SER A 174 -9.41 1.11 -13.43
CA SER A 174 -9.86 -0.01 -12.59
C SER A 174 -10.15 0.39 -11.14
N ALA A 175 -9.44 1.39 -10.61
CA ALA A 175 -9.65 1.89 -9.26
C ALA A 175 -10.93 2.74 -9.20
N LEU A 176 -11.07 3.68 -10.15
CA LEU A 176 -12.20 4.62 -10.20
C LEU A 176 -13.52 3.93 -10.53
N ALA A 177 -13.50 2.79 -11.23
CA ALA A 177 -14.71 2.02 -11.53
C ALA A 177 -15.41 1.44 -10.27
N LYS A 178 -14.73 1.42 -9.12
CA LYS A 178 -15.26 0.86 -7.86
C LYS A 178 -16.14 1.84 -7.07
N ASP A 179 -16.07 3.13 -7.38
CA ASP A 179 -16.79 4.19 -6.67
C ASP A 179 -17.50 5.11 -7.67
N SER A 180 -18.82 5.19 -7.59
CA SER A 180 -19.64 6.01 -8.49
C SER A 180 -19.38 7.52 -8.37
N ASN A 181 -18.76 7.98 -7.27
CA ASN A 181 -18.39 9.38 -7.06
C ASN A 181 -16.97 9.69 -7.55
N SER A 182 -16.21 8.68 -7.98
CA SER A 182 -14.86 8.87 -8.47
C SER A 182 -14.86 9.55 -9.84
N LYS A 183 -13.91 10.47 -10.03
CA LYS A 183 -13.78 11.27 -11.25
C LYS A 183 -12.33 11.37 -11.67
N LYS A 184 -12.10 11.46 -12.97
CA LYS A 184 -10.79 11.71 -13.59
C LYS A 184 -10.94 12.87 -14.56
N GLU A 185 -10.17 13.92 -14.37
CA GLU A 185 -10.10 15.09 -15.23
C GLU A 185 -8.66 15.27 -15.71
N VAL A 186 -8.43 15.29 -17.02
CA VAL A 186 -7.09 15.52 -17.60
C VAL A 186 -6.89 17.01 -17.82
N THR A 187 -5.89 17.59 -17.17
CA THR A 187 -5.52 19.01 -17.27
C THR A 187 -4.40 19.24 -18.28
N GLU A 188 -3.50 18.28 -18.47
CA GLU A 188 -2.41 18.33 -19.46
C GLU A 188 -2.29 16.97 -20.17
N LYS A 189 -2.11 16.98 -21.49
CA LYS A 189 -2.00 15.76 -22.30
C LYS A 189 -0.60 15.55 -22.83
N ASP A 190 -0.21 14.28 -22.96
CA ASP A 190 1.00 13.84 -23.65
C ASP A 190 2.30 14.53 -23.18
N LYS A 191 2.36 14.87 -21.89
CA LYS A 191 3.55 15.43 -21.25
C LYS A 191 4.70 14.46 -21.37
N ILE A 192 5.83 14.94 -21.88
CA ILE A 192 7.05 14.12 -22.01
C ILE A 192 7.55 13.77 -20.62
N ASN A 193 7.82 12.49 -20.41
CA ASN A 193 8.41 12.01 -19.17
C ASN A 193 9.91 12.29 -19.17
N ASP A 194 10.29 13.38 -18.53
CA ASP A 194 11.64 13.93 -18.48
C ASP A 194 12.39 13.63 -17.17
N ILE A 195 11.87 12.72 -16.33
CA ILE A 195 12.53 12.36 -15.08
C ILE A 195 13.83 11.60 -15.35
N SER A 196 14.83 11.82 -14.48
CA SER A 196 16.03 11.01 -14.47
C SER A 196 15.81 9.68 -13.74
N LYS A 197 16.75 8.75 -13.89
CA LYS A 197 16.77 7.51 -13.11
C LYS A 197 16.86 7.77 -11.60
N ASP A 198 17.62 8.79 -11.21
CA ASP A 198 17.76 9.17 -9.80
C ASP A 198 16.46 9.74 -9.23
N ASP A 199 15.73 10.53 -10.02
CA ASP A 199 14.39 11.02 -9.63
C ASP A 199 13.41 9.86 -9.44
N LEU A 200 13.41 8.88 -10.34
CA LEU A 200 12.60 7.67 -10.19
C LEU A 200 12.96 6.94 -8.90
N ASN A 201 14.24 6.73 -8.63
CA ASN A 201 14.72 6.06 -7.42
C ASN A 201 14.32 6.82 -6.15
N SER A 202 14.42 8.14 -6.14
CA SER A 202 13.95 8.97 -5.02
C SER A 202 12.46 8.77 -4.79
N LYS A 203 11.65 8.84 -5.85
CA LYS A 203 10.19 8.66 -5.78
C LYS A 203 9.79 7.27 -5.30
N ILE A 204 10.51 6.23 -5.70
CA ILE A 204 10.31 4.87 -5.19
C ILE A 204 10.61 4.82 -3.69
N ASN A 205 11.74 5.36 -3.27
CA ASN A 205 12.12 5.37 -1.86
C ASN A 205 11.12 6.16 -1.01
N ASP A 206 10.68 7.33 -1.47
CA ASP A 206 9.70 8.17 -0.77
C ASP A 206 8.34 7.46 -0.64
N TYR A 207 7.89 6.77 -1.70
CA TYR A 207 6.67 5.97 -1.66
C TYR A 207 6.73 4.89 -0.57
N PHE A 208 7.79 4.08 -0.55
CA PHE A 208 7.92 3.02 0.44
C PHE A 208 8.28 3.53 1.83
N LYS A 209 8.96 4.66 1.94
CA LYS A 209 9.16 5.36 3.21
C LYS A 209 7.81 5.79 3.79
N ASN A 210 6.95 6.42 3.00
CA ASN A 210 5.62 6.83 3.46
C ASN A 210 4.73 5.64 3.85
N ILE A 211 4.88 4.51 3.15
CA ILE A 211 4.24 3.26 3.57
C ILE A 211 4.83 2.77 4.88
N THR A 212 6.14 2.85 5.11
CA THR A 212 6.79 2.24 6.30
C THR A 212 6.97 3.20 7.49
N ASP A 213 6.64 4.49 7.33
CA ASP A 213 6.93 5.51 8.32
C ASP A 213 6.07 5.34 9.57
N LYS A 214 6.77 5.34 10.72
CA LYS A 214 6.25 4.96 12.04
C LYS A 214 5.21 5.90 12.62
N GLU A 215 5.07 7.12 12.08
CA GLU A 215 4.05 8.07 12.54
C GLU A 215 2.64 7.66 12.12
N ASN A 216 2.51 6.82 11.09
CA ASN A 216 1.29 6.08 10.79
C ASN A 216 1.34 4.75 11.54
N GLU A 217 0.85 4.71 12.79
CA GLU A 217 0.72 3.52 13.66
C GLU A 217 0.96 2.20 12.92
N ASN A 218 2.21 1.73 12.89
CA ASN A 218 2.69 0.53 12.18
C ASN A 218 1.90 0.21 10.89
N ALA A 219 2.26 0.77 9.75
CA ALA A 219 1.58 0.47 8.49
C ALA A 219 1.45 -1.03 8.16
N GLY A 220 2.34 -1.89 8.66
CA GLY A 220 2.17 -3.34 8.62
C GLY A 220 0.88 -3.82 9.31
N ASP A 221 0.49 -3.22 10.43
CA ASP A 221 -0.82 -3.44 11.03
C ASP A 221 -1.93 -2.89 10.14
N ASN A 222 -1.83 -1.66 9.62
CA ASN A 222 -2.91 -1.10 8.80
C ASN A 222 -3.12 -1.85 7.47
N ILE A 223 -2.09 -2.52 6.95
CA ILE A 223 -2.13 -3.29 5.70
C ILE A 223 -2.52 -4.75 5.95
N PHE A 224 -1.96 -5.37 6.99
CA PHE A 224 -2.06 -6.83 7.20
C PHE A 224 -2.87 -7.23 8.44
N VAL A 225 -3.18 -6.29 9.33
CA VAL A 225 -4.05 -6.51 10.50
C VAL A 225 -5.39 -5.83 10.27
N ASN A 226 -6.44 -6.64 10.27
CA ASN A 226 -7.80 -6.12 10.32
C ASN A 226 -8.26 -6.04 11.78
N LYS A 227 -8.56 -4.83 12.26
CA LYS A 227 -9.06 -4.62 13.63
C LYS A 227 -10.40 -5.32 13.88
N ASP A 228 -11.21 -5.52 12.83
CA ASP A 228 -12.48 -6.26 12.94
C ASP A 228 -12.29 -7.77 13.08
N ASP A 229 -11.12 -8.28 12.66
CA ASP A 229 -10.76 -9.69 12.80
C ASP A 229 -10.08 -9.99 14.15
N LEU A 230 -9.91 -8.98 15.01
CA LEU A 230 -9.40 -9.20 16.36
C LEU A 230 -10.37 -10.10 17.12
N PRO A 231 -9.87 -11.22 17.69
CA PRO A 231 -10.72 -12.23 18.28
C PRO A 231 -11.51 -11.68 19.48
N LYS A 232 -12.83 -11.89 19.48
CA LYS A 232 -13.73 -11.61 20.59
C LYS A 232 -14.08 -12.93 21.25
N LEU A 233 -13.35 -13.24 22.33
CA LEU A 233 -13.51 -14.50 23.03
C LEU A 233 -14.96 -14.78 23.42
N ASN A 234 -15.38 -16.03 23.19
CA ASN A 234 -16.75 -16.51 23.42
C ASN A 234 -17.83 -15.84 22.55
N THR A 235 -17.42 -15.09 21.52
CA THR A 235 -18.32 -14.49 20.53
C THR A 235 -18.07 -15.08 19.14
N ASP A 236 -16.82 -15.06 18.68
CA ASP A 236 -16.43 -15.48 17.32
C ASP A 236 -15.29 -16.51 17.28
N THR A 237 -14.57 -16.70 18.39
CA THR A 237 -13.54 -17.72 18.57
C THR A 237 -13.41 -18.16 20.03
N GLU A 238 -12.77 -19.31 20.24
CA GLU A 238 -12.46 -19.87 21.55
C GLU A 238 -10.95 -20.12 21.70
N LEU A 239 -10.45 -19.96 22.92
CA LEU A 239 -9.11 -20.40 23.30
C LEU A 239 -9.14 -21.91 23.53
N THR A 240 -8.35 -22.63 22.75
CA THR A 240 -8.13 -24.06 22.92
C THR A 240 -6.78 -24.29 23.59
N PHE A 241 -6.68 -25.38 24.34
CA PHE A 241 -5.44 -25.81 24.96
C PHE A 241 -5.16 -27.27 24.60
N ASP A 242 -4.19 -27.48 23.71
CA ASP A 242 -3.55 -28.78 23.51
C ASP A 242 -2.03 -28.58 23.58
N LYS A 243 -1.48 -28.67 24.80
CA LYS A 243 -0.07 -28.44 25.17
C LYS A 243 0.43 -26.99 25.01
N THR A 244 -0.15 -26.21 24.10
CA THR A 244 0.00 -24.75 23.95
C THR A 244 -1.36 -24.09 23.71
N PHE A 245 -1.51 -22.80 24.01
CA PHE A 245 -2.72 -22.05 23.66
C PHE A 245 -2.80 -21.85 22.15
N ASP A 246 -3.98 -22.05 21.56
CA ASP A 246 -4.28 -21.72 20.16
C ASP A 246 -5.71 -21.17 20.01
N LEU A 247 -5.98 -20.46 18.91
CA LEU A 247 -7.31 -19.97 18.55
C LEU A 247 -7.96 -20.87 17.50
N THR A 248 -9.25 -21.15 17.68
CA THR A 248 -10.08 -21.72 16.61
C THR A 248 -10.18 -20.74 15.44
N THR A 249 -10.32 -21.26 14.21
CA THR A 249 -10.58 -20.43 13.03
C THR A 249 -11.84 -19.59 13.26
N PRO A 250 -11.80 -18.26 12.99
CA PRO A 250 -12.94 -17.39 13.23
C PRO A 250 -14.17 -17.82 12.43
N LYS A 251 -15.36 -17.52 12.97
CA LYS A 251 -16.63 -17.79 12.30
C LYS A 251 -16.65 -17.16 10.90
N ASN A 252 -17.04 -17.97 9.89
CA ASN A 252 -17.07 -17.65 8.45
C ASN A 252 -15.74 -17.73 7.68
N TYR A 253 -14.65 -18.16 8.32
CA TYR A 253 -13.36 -18.42 7.64
C TYR A 253 -13.15 -19.93 7.43
N SER A 254 -12.57 -20.31 6.29
CA SER A 254 -12.26 -21.73 5.98
C SER A 254 -10.95 -22.20 6.61
N SER A 255 -10.02 -21.28 6.85
CA SER A 255 -8.75 -21.50 7.54
C SER A 255 -8.29 -20.19 8.18
N TRP A 256 -7.31 -20.29 9.09
CA TRP A 256 -6.44 -19.15 9.41
C TRP A 256 -5.60 -18.74 8.20
#